data_AF-A0A6J8E0P9-F1
#
_entry.id   AF-A0A6J8E0P9-F1
#
_cell.length_a   1.000
_cell.length_b   1.000
_cell.length_c   1.000
_cell.angle_alpha   90.00
_cell.angle_beta   90.00
_cell.angle_gamma   90.00
#
_symmetry.space_group_name_H-M   'P 1'
#
loop_
_entity.id
_entity.type
_entity.pdbx_description
1 polymer ?
#
loop_
_entity_poly.entity_id
_entity_poly.type
_entity_poly.pdbx_seq_one_letter_code
_entity_poly.pdbx_strand_id
1 'polypeptide(L)'
;MEGSLHKDKNRKNITKLNNQVQEIKEKWAEKYREAALKPISKEELKNDRGDVQKLKHEIDQIKRKPQREEETELNKHIRKTNHLIMSNRKNRSFKARDKKRKIAKNKEKRKIYNINRQHKRRQYKHTEKVLRAAKYVDIFTKEKLCNAEILVLAKGLKFIPSPNLRNAKKTLINDFNELARKMRCKYHFDNGSHQHNRHPFLSKSGYKPNWANNAIENYLFSTRIELEKIQIKSFKDSLPKNKRKALQSLRSNDHIIIKKADKTPQQLFLIKSYILKWQMTN
;
A
#
# COMPACT_ATOMS: atom_id res chain seq x y z
N MET A 1 42.88 -47.87 19.48
CA MET A 1 43.62 -48.56 20.57
C MET A 1 45.14 -48.45 20.39
N GLU A 2 45.67 -47.39 19.76
CA GLU A 2 47.13 -47.24 19.51
C GLU A 2 47.80 -46.21 20.46
N GLY A 3 47.03 -45.36 21.14
CA GLY A 3 47.57 -44.36 22.07
C GLY A 3 48.08 -44.91 23.42
N SER A 4 47.73 -46.15 23.77
CA SER A 4 48.15 -46.79 25.04
C SER A 4 49.57 -47.36 24.95
N LEU A 5 49.95 -47.96 23.80
CA LEU A 5 51.27 -48.56 23.60
C LEU A 5 52.42 -47.54 23.62
N HIS A 6 52.16 -46.29 23.23
CA HIS A 6 53.18 -45.24 23.17
C HIS A 6 53.52 -44.66 24.56
N LYS A 7 52.53 -44.56 25.46
CA LYS A 7 52.73 -44.09 26.84
C LYS A 7 53.55 -45.10 27.67
N ASP A 8 53.37 -46.40 27.43
CA ASP A 8 54.12 -47.46 28.12
C ASP A 8 55.59 -47.56 27.69
N LYS A 9 55.90 -47.34 26.40
CA LYS A 9 57.28 -47.31 25.91
C LYS A 9 58.07 -46.14 26.52
N ASN A 10 57.45 -44.97 26.63
CA ASN A 10 58.08 -43.80 27.25
C ASN A 10 58.32 -43.98 28.75
N ARG A 11 57.37 -44.60 29.48
CA ARG A 11 57.56 -44.91 30.91
C ARG A 11 58.74 -45.86 31.14
N LYS A 12 58.84 -46.94 30.35
CA LYS A 12 59.93 -47.93 30.44
C LYS A 12 61.30 -47.32 30.15
N ASN A 13 61.39 -46.38 29.20
CA ASN A 13 62.63 -45.68 28.88
C ASN A 13 63.06 -44.72 30.00
N ILE A 14 62.12 -43.99 30.61
CA ILE A 14 62.42 -43.08 31.73
C ILE A 14 62.93 -43.86 32.94
N THR A 15 62.32 -45.00 33.28
CA THR A 15 62.78 -45.85 34.39
C THR A 15 64.19 -46.39 34.14
N LYS A 16 64.51 -46.79 32.90
CA LYS A 16 65.84 -47.31 32.53
C LYS A 16 66.93 -46.25 32.71
N LEU A 17 66.68 -45.02 32.25
CA LEU A 17 67.62 -43.90 32.38
C LEU A 17 67.80 -43.47 33.85
N ASN A 18 66.73 -43.48 34.66
CA ASN A 18 66.83 -43.17 36.08
C ASN A 18 67.69 -44.21 36.83
N ASN A 19 67.58 -45.49 36.48
CA ASN A 19 68.40 -46.55 37.05
C ASN A 19 69.88 -46.37 36.69
N GLN A 20 70.19 -46.02 35.43
CA GLN A 20 71.57 -45.72 35.00
C GLN A 20 72.17 -44.52 35.75
N VAL A 21 71.38 -43.48 36.01
CA VAL A 21 71.83 -42.34 36.82
C VAL A 21 72.12 -42.74 38.27
N GLN A 22 71.35 -43.67 38.84
CA GLN A 22 71.61 -44.17 40.19
C GLN A 22 72.86 -45.06 40.24
N GLU A 23 73.06 -45.96 39.27
CA GLU A 23 74.31 -46.74 39.15
C GLU A 23 75.55 -45.84 39.06
N ILE A 24 75.48 -44.76 38.29
CA ILE A 24 76.59 -43.79 38.19
C ILE A 24 76.84 -43.10 39.53
N LYS A 25 75.77 -42.75 40.28
CA LYS A 25 75.90 -42.14 41.61
C LYS A 25 76.47 -43.11 42.65
N GLU A 26 76.09 -44.37 42.61
CA GLU A 26 76.61 -45.42 43.50
C GLU A 26 78.08 -45.71 43.20
N LYS A 27 78.45 -45.82 41.91
CA LYS A 27 79.86 -45.91 41.47
C LYS A 27 80.68 -44.70 41.92
N TRP A 28 80.10 -43.50 41.90
CA TRP A 28 80.74 -42.32 42.46
C TRP A 28 80.94 -42.48 43.96
N ALA A 29 79.92 -42.89 44.72
CA ALA A 29 80.02 -43.09 46.15
C ALA A 29 81.09 -44.14 46.54
N GLU A 30 81.23 -45.22 45.77
CA GLU A 30 82.30 -46.21 45.92
C GLU A 30 83.69 -45.63 45.58
N LYS A 31 83.83 -44.94 44.44
CA LYS A 31 85.09 -44.28 44.05
C LYS A 31 85.54 -43.25 45.09
N TYR A 32 84.62 -42.54 45.74
CA TYR A 32 84.92 -41.62 46.86
C TYR A 32 85.30 -42.36 48.16
N ARG A 33 84.71 -43.54 48.43
CA ARG A 33 85.11 -44.40 49.56
C ARG A 33 86.51 -44.99 49.36
N GLU A 34 86.86 -45.38 48.13
CA GLU A 34 88.20 -45.89 47.77
C GLU A 34 89.27 -44.77 47.68
N ALA A 35 88.89 -43.58 47.20
CA ALA A 35 89.77 -42.41 47.11
C ALA A 35 90.18 -41.81 48.47
N ALA A 36 89.52 -42.20 49.57
CA ALA A 36 89.95 -41.84 50.92
C ALA A 36 91.31 -42.49 51.30
N LEU A 37 91.80 -43.45 50.50
CA LEU A 37 93.06 -44.17 50.75
C LEU A 37 94.18 -43.93 49.71
N LYS A 38 93.93 -43.24 48.58
CA LYS A 38 94.95 -42.69 47.64
C LYS A 38 94.40 -41.50 46.81
N PRO A 39 95.17 -40.41 46.57
CA PRO A 39 94.66 -39.22 45.87
C PRO A 39 94.58 -39.41 44.34
N ILE A 40 93.41 -39.16 43.76
CA ILE A 40 93.13 -39.16 42.31
C ILE A 40 93.21 -37.73 41.75
N SER A 41 93.70 -37.56 40.50
CA SER A 41 93.90 -36.26 39.85
C SER A 41 92.59 -35.60 39.36
N LYS A 42 92.58 -34.27 39.27
CA LYS A 42 91.39 -33.42 39.03
C LYS A 42 90.79 -33.47 37.61
N GLU A 43 91.42 -34.17 36.65
CA GLU A 43 91.00 -34.15 35.24
C GLU A 43 89.88 -35.16 34.91
N GLU A 44 89.78 -36.30 35.62
CA GLU A 44 88.69 -37.26 35.42
C GLU A 44 87.32 -36.76 35.91
N LEU A 45 87.29 -35.84 36.88
CA LEU A 45 86.05 -35.32 37.50
C LEU A 45 85.26 -34.34 36.62
N LYS A 46 85.86 -33.78 35.56
CA LYS A 46 85.21 -32.78 34.68
C LYS A 46 84.38 -33.41 33.56
N ASN A 47 84.78 -34.57 33.02
CA ASN A 47 84.07 -35.21 31.91
C ASN A 47 82.71 -35.78 32.33
N ASP A 48 82.64 -36.42 33.50
CA ASP A 48 81.42 -37.09 33.98
C ASP A 48 80.28 -36.13 34.38
N ARG A 49 80.58 -34.89 34.80
CA ARG A 49 79.55 -33.87 35.09
C ARG A 49 78.82 -33.40 33.84
N GLY A 50 79.49 -33.40 32.68
CA GLY A 50 78.90 -33.02 31.40
C GLY A 50 77.81 -34.00 30.95
N ASP A 51 78.02 -35.30 31.20
CA ASP A 51 77.10 -36.35 30.78
C ASP A 51 75.82 -36.38 31.61
N VAL A 52 75.91 -36.11 32.91
CA VAL A 52 74.73 -35.98 33.78
C VAL A 52 73.84 -34.79 33.37
N GLN A 53 74.43 -33.68 32.92
CA GLN A 53 73.67 -32.51 32.46
C GLN A 53 72.97 -32.75 31.12
N LYS A 54 73.62 -33.47 30.19
CA LYS A 54 73.00 -33.89 28.92
C LYS A 54 71.79 -34.78 29.15
N LEU A 55 71.92 -35.79 30.03
CA LEU A 55 70.82 -36.70 30.36
C LEU A 55 69.62 -35.98 31.01
N LYS A 56 69.87 -35.00 31.89
CA LYS A 56 68.80 -34.16 32.46
C LYS A 56 68.06 -33.36 31.39
N HIS A 57 68.78 -32.75 30.45
CA HIS A 57 68.17 -31.97 29.37
C HIS A 57 67.29 -32.84 28.45
N GLU A 58 67.72 -34.07 28.20
CA GLU A 58 67.00 -35.03 27.36
C GLU A 58 65.69 -35.52 28.02
N ILE A 59 65.69 -35.74 29.34
CA ILE A 59 64.48 -36.08 30.10
C ILE A 59 63.45 -34.95 30.04
N ASP A 60 63.87 -33.70 30.14
CA ASP A 60 62.97 -32.54 30.07
C ASP A 60 62.38 -32.34 28.66
N GLN A 61 63.16 -32.62 27.60
CA GLN A 61 62.66 -32.62 26.22
C GLN A 61 61.57 -33.67 26.01
N ILE A 62 61.75 -34.88 26.57
CA ILE A 62 60.77 -35.98 26.43
C ILE A 62 59.47 -35.67 27.19
N LYS A 63 59.54 -35.03 28.37
CA LYS A 63 58.35 -34.64 29.14
C LYS A 63 57.50 -33.55 28.47
N ARG A 64 58.12 -32.64 27.71
CA ARG A 64 57.44 -31.50 27.04
C ARG A 64 56.77 -31.87 25.72
N LYS A 65 57.24 -32.91 25.01
CA LYS A 65 56.71 -33.34 23.71
C LYS A 65 55.23 -33.80 23.73
N PRO A 66 54.77 -34.68 24.64
CA PRO A 66 53.40 -35.20 24.59
C PRO A 66 52.33 -34.14 24.92
N GLN A 67 52.66 -33.11 25.72
CA GLN A 67 51.70 -32.04 26.06
C GLN A 67 51.45 -31.09 24.88
N ARG A 68 52.46 -30.81 24.05
CA ARG A 68 52.30 -29.93 22.87
C ARG A 68 51.49 -30.57 21.75
N GLU A 69 51.58 -31.90 21.59
CA GLU A 69 50.87 -32.62 20.53
C GLU A 69 49.37 -32.78 20.87
N GLU A 70 49.02 -33.15 22.11
CA GLU A 70 47.61 -33.23 22.52
C GLU A 70 46.91 -31.85 22.51
N GLU A 71 47.62 -30.77 22.90
CA GLU A 71 47.08 -29.40 22.90
C GLU A 71 46.90 -28.82 21.48
N THR A 72 47.73 -29.23 20.51
CA THR A 72 47.60 -28.80 19.11
C THR A 72 46.51 -29.56 18.35
N GLU A 73 46.36 -30.87 18.63
CA GLU A 73 45.26 -31.70 18.12
C GLU A 73 43.89 -31.20 18.61
N LEU A 74 43.76 -30.93 19.91
CA LEU A 74 42.53 -30.42 20.52
C LEU A 74 42.13 -29.06 19.94
N ASN A 75 43.08 -28.14 19.82
CA ASN A 75 42.84 -26.83 19.22
C ASN A 75 42.46 -26.92 17.73
N LYS A 76 43.04 -27.88 16.98
CA LYS A 76 42.68 -28.15 15.59
C LYS A 76 41.25 -28.70 15.48
N HIS A 77 40.83 -29.55 16.42
CA HIS A 77 39.47 -30.09 16.48
C HIS A 77 38.44 -28.99 16.81
N ILE A 78 38.72 -28.12 17.79
CA ILE A 78 37.88 -26.97 18.17
C ILE A 78 37.69 -26.00 17.00
N ARG A 79 38.76 -25.70 16.25
CA ARG A 79 38.66 -24.82 15.06
C ARG A 79 37.76 -25.42 13.98
N LYS A 80 37.88 -26.74 13.73
CA LYS A 80 37.04 -27.45 12.75
C LYS A 80 35.57 -27.48 13.17
N THR A 81 35.26 -27.78 14.43
CA THR A 81 33.87 -27.83 14.93
C THR A 81 33.23 -26.44 14.91
N ASN A 82 33.95 -25.39 15.34
CA ASN A 82 33.45 -24.02 15.25
C ASN A 82 33.16 -23.59 13.80
N HIS A 83 34.03 -23.96 12.85
CA HIS A 83 33.79 -23.67 11.44
C HIS A 83 32.52 -24.37 10.91
N LEU A 84 32.26 -25.61 11.34
CA LEU A 84 31.07 -26.37 10.96
C LEU A 84 29.78 -25.78 11.58
N ILE A 85 29.83 -25.32 12.83
CA ILE A 85 28.71 -24.65 13.51
C ILE A 85 28.37 -23.32 12.81
N MET A 86 29.39 -22.53 12.48
CA MET A 86 29.20 -21.23 11.82
C MET A 86 28.69 -21.36 10.39
N SER A 87 29.15 -22.34 9.63
CA SER A 87 28.64 -22.63 8.28
C SER A 87 27.20 -23.12 8.30
N ASN A 88 26.84 -23.99 9.26
CA ASN A 88 25.44 -24.44 9.45
C ASN A 88 24.50 -23.30 9.86
N ARG A 89 24.94 -22.37 10.73
CA ARG A 89 24.17 -21.16 11.09
C ARG A 89 23.94 -20.25 9.88
N LYS A 90 24.97 -20.00 9.06
CA LYS A 90 24.84 -19.23 7.82
C LYS A 90 23.87 -19.90 6.85
N ASN A 91 23.99 -21.20 6.61
CA ASN A 91 23.10 -21.93 5.70
C ASN A 91 21.62 -21.91 6.14
N ARG A 92 21.34 -21.99 7.46
CA ARG A 92 19.98 -21.86 7.99
C ARG A 92 19.42 -20.45 7.81
N SER A 93 20.23 -19.41 8.00
CA SER A 93 19.79 -18.02 7.82
C SER A 93 19.53 -17.66 6.35
N PHE A 94 20.34 -18.16 5.42
CA PHE A 94 20.10 -18.02 3.97
C PHE A 94 18.80 -18.71 3.55
N LYS A 95 18.59 -19.98 3.93
CA LYS A 95 17.33 -20.71 3.64
C LYS A 95 16.09 -19.99 4.20
N ALA A 96 16.19 -19.43 5.41
CA ALA A 96 15.10 -18.66 6.01
C ALA A 96 14.81 -17.34 5.26
N ARG A 97 15.85 -16.62 4.82
CA ARG A 97 15.72 -15.40 4.00
C ARG A 97 15.08 -15.70 2.64
N ASP A 98 15.49 -16.78 1.98
CA ASP A 98 14.90 -17.20 0.70
C ASP A 98 13.44 -17.61 0.85
N LYS A 99 13.09 -18.32 1.92
CA LYS A 99 11.69 -18.67 2.22
C LYS A 99 10.84 -17.41 2.44
N LYS A 100 11.34 -16.44 3.21
CA LYS A 100 10.67 -15.12 3.40
C LYS A 100 10.52 -14.36 2.08
N ARG A 101 11.56 -14.33 1.23
CA ARG A 101 11.53 -13.69 -0.08
C ARG A 101 10.51 -14.35 -1.03
N LYS A 102 10.43 -15.68 -1.03
CA LYS A 102 9.41 -16.43 -1.80
C LYS A 102 7.98 -16.13 -1.31
N ILE A 103 7.77 -16.08 0.02
CA ILE A 103 6.47 -15.72 0.60
C ILE A 103 6.06 -14.29 0.23
N ALA A 104 6.99 -13.33 0.30
CA ALA A 104 6.74 -11.94 -0.09
C ALA A 104 6.34 -11.83 -1.58
N LYS A 105 7.11 -12.46 -2.48
CA LYS A 105 6.78 -12.53 -3.91
C LYS A 105 5.40 -13.14 -4.18
N ASN A 106 5.04 -14.21 -3.45
CA ASN A 106 3.72 -14.83 -3.58
C ASN A 106 2.59 -13.95 -3.05
N LYS A 107 2.80 -13.21 -1.96
CA LYS A 107 1.83 -12.21 -1.46
C LYS A 107 1.59 -11.12 -2.50
N GLU A 108 2.64 -10.63 -3.15
CA GLU A 108 2.56 -9.59 -4.18
C GLU A 108 1.83 -10.07 -5.44
N LYS A 109 2.15 -11.28 -5.93
CA LYS A 109 1.40 -11.93 -7.02
C LYS A 109 -0.10 -12.05 -6.71
N ARG A 110 -0.46 -12.44 -5.47
CA ARG A 110 -1.87 -12.52 -5.02
C ARG A 110 -2.54 -11.15 -4.99
N LYS A 111 -1.83 -10.09 -4.57
CA LYS A 111 -2.36 -8.71 -4.61
C LYS A 111 -2.68 -8.29 -6.04
N ILE A 112 -1.75 -8.49 -6.98
CA ILE A 112 -1.95 -8.17 -8.40
C ILE A 112 -3.12 -8.96 -8.99
N TYR A 113 -3.19 -10.27 -8.72
CA TYR A 113 -4.31 -11.11 -9.16
C TYR A 113 -5.65 -10.59 -8.64
N ASN A 114 -5.73 -10.22 -7.36
CA ASN A 114 -6.96 -9.70 -6.75
C ASN A 114 -7.37 -8.36 -7.36
N ILE A 115 -6.43 -7.47 -7.63
CA ILE A 115 -6.66 -6.20 -8.33
C ILE A 115 -7.24 -6.49 -9.72
N ASN A 116 -6.59 -7.34 -10.51
CA ASN A 116 -7.06 -7.69 -11.86
C ASN A 116 -8.45 -8.33 -11.86
N ARG A 117 -8.73 -9.22 -10.90
CA ARG A 117 -10.06 -9.82 -10.71
C ARG A 117 -11.10 -8.76 -10.39
N GLN A 118 -10.77 -7.79 -9.54
CA GLN A 118 -11.68 -6.69 -9.20
C GLN A 118 -11.94 -5.78 -10.41
N HIS A 119 -10.90 -5.47 -11.20
CA HIS A 119 -11.04 -4.70 -12.44
C HIS A 119 -11.95 -5.39 -13.45
N LYS A 120 -11.74 -6.70 -13.72
CA LYS A 120 -12.62 -7.49 -14.60
C LYS A 120 -14.08 -7.47 -14.14
N ARG A 121 -14.32 -7.65 -12.83
CA ARG A 121 -15.67 -7.58 -12.23
C ARG A 121 -16.31 -6.20 -12.42
N ARG A 122 -15.55 -5.12 -12.24
CA ARG A 122 -16.04 -3.74 -12.46
C ARG A 122 -16.40 -3.49 -13.91
N GLN A 123 -15.60 -4.00 -14.85
CA GLN A 123 -15.91 -3.90 -16.28
C GLN A 123 -17.18 -4.65 -16.64
N TYR A 124 -17.35 -5.90 -16.20
CA TYR A 124 -18.57 -6.67 -16.45
C TYR A 124 -19.83 -5.98 -15.89
N LYS A 125 -19.77 -5.48 -14.65
CA LYS A 125 -20.87 -4.71 -14.08
C LYS A 125 -21.17 -3.44 -14.86
N HIS A 126 -20.15 -2.79 -15.42
CA HIS A 126 -20.34 -1.61 -16.25
C HIS A 126 -21.02 -1.97 -17.58
N THR A 127 -20.56 -3.02 -18.27
CA THR A 127 -21.16 -3.45 -19.55
C THR A 127 -22.61 -3.88 -19.34
N GLU A 128 -22.89 -4.66 -18.30
CA GLU A 128 -24.25 -5.07 -17.94
C GLU A 128 -25.16 -3.86 -17.67
N LYS A 129 -24.65 -2.84 -16.97
CA LYS A 129 -25.39 -1.60 -16.73
C LYS A 129 -25.70 -0.84 -18.03
N VAL A 130 -24.77 -0.83 -18.99
CA VAL A 130 -24.97 -0.21 -20.30
C VAL A 130 -26.01 -0.99 -21.11
N LEU A 131 -25.95 -2.31 -21.11
CA LEU A 131 -26.92 -3.17 -21.80
C LEU A 131 -28.33 -2.98 -21.24
N ARG A 132 -28.48 -2.91 -19.91
CA ARG A 132 -29.77 -2.60 -19.28
C ARG A 132 -30.28 -1.21 -19.65
N ALA A 133 -29.38 -0.23 -19.72
CA ALA A 133 -29.72 1.14 -20.10
C ALA A 133 -30.13 1.27 -21.58
N ALA A 134 -29.47 0.53 -22.47
CA ALA A 134 -29.77 0.53 -23.90
C ALA A 134 -31.22 0.11 -24.20
N LYS A 135 -31.87 -0.69 -23.34
CA LYS A 135 -33.28 -1.05 -23.48
C LYS A 135 -34.25 0.14 -23.44
N TYR A 136 -33.84 1.27 -22.89
CA TYR A 136 -34.68 2.48 -22.75
C TYR A 136 -34.36 3.55 -23.81
N VAL A 137 -33.41 3.27 -24.72
CA VAL A 137 -32.94 4.24 -25.71
C VAL A 137 -33.01 3.58 -27.08
N ASP A 138 -33.98 4.03 -27.87
CA ASP A 138 -34.12 3.58 -29.24
C ASP A 138 -33.36 4.52 -30.16
N ILE A 139 -32.34 3.96 -30.82
CA ILE A 139 -31.43 4.70 -31.70
C ILE A 139 -31.83 4.39 -33.15
N PHE A 140 -32.42 5.36 -33.84
CA PHE A 140 -32.75 5.26 -35.26
C PHE A 140 -31.67 5.86 -36.17
N THR A 141 -30.54 6.28 -35.60
CA THR A 141 -29.39 6.81 -36.32
C THR A 141 -28.35 5.72 -36.57
N LYS A 142 -27.51 5.91 -37.60
CA LYS A 142 -26.35 5.03 -37.86
C LYS A 142 -25.14 5.37 -36.97
N GLU A 143 -25.22 6.45 -36.18
CA GLU A 143 -24.13 6.91 -35.32
C GLU A 143 -24.05 6.06 -34.06
N LYS A 144 -22.82 5.67 -33.70
CA LYS A 144 -22.58 4.89 -32.47
C LYS A 144 -22.46 5.85 -31.29
N LEU A 145 -23.39 5.70 -30.35
CA LEU A 145 -23.32 6.40 -29.06
C LEU A 145 -22.27 5.75 -28.15
N CYS A 146 -21.58 6.59 -27.38
CA CYS A 146 -20.69 6.14 -26.32
C CYS A 146 -21.49 5.57 -25.14
N ASN A 147 -20.90 4.63 -24.39
CA ASN A 147 -21.47 4.06 -23.18
C ASN A 147 -21.95 5.14 -22.18
N ALA A 148 -21.23 6.25 -22.07
CA ALA A 148 -21.61 7.35 -21.20
C ALA A 148 -22.87 8.09 -21.69
N GLU A 149 -23.05 8.22 -23.00
CA GLU A 149 -24.22 8.84 -23.65
C GLU A 149 -25.46 7.97 -23.47
N ILE A 150 -25.35 6.66 -23.73
CA ILE A 150 -26.42 5.69 -23.49
C ILE A 150 -26.88 5.73 -22.02
N LEU A 151 -25.93 5.71 -21.08
CA LEU A 151 -26.22 5.77 -19.64
C LEU A 151 -26.81 7.11 -19.16
N VAL A 152 -26.71 8.17 -19.95
CA VAL A 152 -27.30 9.47 -19.68
C VAL A 152 -28.70 9.52 -20.26
N LEU A 153 -28.87 9.10 -21.52
CA LEU A 153 -30.18 9.03 -22.18
C LEU A 153 -31.13 8.08 -21.43
N ALA A 154 -30.66 6.90 -21.03
CA ALA A 154 -31.47 5.94 -20.29
C ALA A 154 -31.92 6.41 -18.89
N LYS A 155 -31.30 7.46 -18.32
CA LYS A 155 -31.81 8.09 -17.10
C LYS A 155 -33.06 8.94 -17.36
N GLY A 156 -33.37 9.22 -18.63
CA GLY A 156 -34.45 10.10 -19.05
C GLY A 156 -34.12 11.58 -18.93
N LEU A 157 -34.99 12.41 -19.50
CA LEU A 157 -34.92 13.88 -19.45
C LEU A 157 -35.50 14.46 -18.15
N LYS A 158 -35.75 13.65 -17.12
CA LYS A 158 -36.21 14.11 -15.79
C LYS A 158 -35.03 14.65 -14.96
N PHE A 159 -34.19 15.46 -15.59
CA PHE A 159 -33.09 16.14 -14.94
C PHE A 159 -33.59 17.47 -14.38
N ILE A 160 -33.45 17.67 -13.08
CA ILE A 160 -33.62 18.99 -12.48
C ILE A 160 -32.31 19.73 -12.71
N PRO A 161 -32.29 20.78 -13.56
CA PRO A 161 -31.08 21.54 -13.77
C PRO A 161 -30.61 22.12 -12.44
N SER A 162 -29.35 21.85 -12.15
CA SER A 162 -28.63 22.49 -11.06
C SER A 162 -28.69 24.02 -11.24
N PRO A 163 -29.20 24.77 -10.24
CA PRO A 163 -29.36 26.21 -10.38
C PRO A 163 -28.00 26.88 -10.62
N ASN A 164 -27.98 27.88 -11.50
CA ASN A 164 -26.75 28.60 -11.80
C ASN A 164 -26.33 29.44 -10.59
N LEU A 165 -25.27 29.02 -9.90
CA LEU A 165 -24.74 29.67 -8.69
C LEU A 165 -24.46 31.17 -8.88
N ARG A 166 -23.99 31.59 -10.07
CA ARG A 166 -23.69 33.01 -10.35
C ARG A 166 -24.94 33.88 -10.29
N ASN A 167 -26.07 33.33 -10.73
CA ASN A 167 -27.35 34.05 -10.81
C ASN A 167 -28.30 33.65 -9.69
N ALA A 168 -27.95 32.69 -8.83
CA ALA A 168 -28.86 32.13 -7.83
C ALA A 168 -29.35 33.21 -6.86
N LYS A 169 -28.47 34.12 -6.43
CA LYS A 169 -28.86 35.23 -5.55
C LYS A 169 -29.82 36.20 -6.24
N LYS A 170 -29.51 36.58 -7.48
CA LYS A 170 -30.37 37.44 -8.30
C LYS A 170 -31.75 36.78 -8.55
N THR A 171 -31.76 35.48 -8.81
CA THR A 171 -32.99 34.71 -9.03
C THR A 171 -33.83 34.67 -7.76
N LEU A 172 -33.21 34.37 -6.61
CA LEU A 172 -33.88 34.38 -5.31
C LEU A 172 -34.53 35.72 -4.98
N ILE A 173 -33.82 36.83 -5.21
CA ILE A 173 -34.36 38.18 -5.00
C ILE A 173 -35.48 38.51 -6.00
N ASN A 174 -35.37 38.06 -7.25
CA ASN A 174 -36.43 38.24 -8.25
C ASN A 174 -37.70 37.45 -7.88
N ASP A 175 -37.54 36.21 -7.44
CA ASP A 175 -38.64 35.36 -6.98
C ASP A 175 -39.31 35.99 -5.75
N PHE A 176 -38.52 36.51 -4.83
CA PHE A 176 -39.00 37.27 -3.69
C PHE A 176 -39.76 38.54 -4.11
N ASN A 177 -39.26 39.29 -5.10
CA ASN A 177 -39.96 40.47 -5.62
C ASN A 177 -41.32 40.10 -6.26
N GLU A 178 -41.40 38.93 -6.90
CA GLU A 178 -42.67 38.42 -7.43
C GLU A 178 -43.64 38.06 -6.30
N LEU A 179 -43.14 37.42 -5.23
CA LEU A 179 -43.91 37.12 -4.02
C LEU A 179 -44.41 38.40 -3.34
N ALA A 180 -43.53 39.38 -3.13
CA ALA A 180 -43.86 40.69 -2.57
C ALA A 180 -44.98 41.37 -3.37
N ARG A 181 -44.86 41.37 -4.70
CA ARG A 181 -45.90 41.89 -5.58
C ARG A 181 -47.23 41.14 -5.41
N LYS A 182 -47.21 39.80 -5.34
CA LYS A 182 -48.41 38.99 -5.13
C LYS A 182 -49.08 39.32 -3.79
N MET A 183 -48.29 39.46 -2.72
CA MET A 183 -48.79 39.85 -1.40
C MET A 183 -49.45 41.22 -1.42
N ARG A 184 -48.80 42.22 -2.02
CA ARG A 184 -49.36 43.57 -2.18
C ARG A 184 -50.63 43.58 -3.02
N CYS A 185 -50.64 42.85 -4.15
CA CYS A 185 -51.83 42.75 -5.00
C CYS A 185 -52.98 42.08 -4.24
N LYS A 186 -52.72 40.98 -3.53
CA LYS A 186 -53.74 40.30 -2.74
C LYS A 186 -54.37 41.24 -1.72
N TYR A 187 -53.54 41.98 -0.98
CA TYR A 187 -54.04 42.96 -0.01
C TYR A 187 -54.80 44.12 -0.68
N HIS A 188 -54.25 44.69 -1.75
CA HIS A 188 -54.86 45.82 -2.46
C HIS A 188 -56.22 45.48 -3.06
N PHE A 189 -56.41 44.23 -3.47
CA PHE A 189 -57.64 43.75 -4.10
C PHE A 189 -58.52 42.87 -3.20
N ASP A 190 -58.18 42.71 -1.92
CA ASP A 190 -58.94 41.85 -0.98
C ASP A 190 -60.35 42.39 -0.71
N ASN A 191 -60.60 43.68 -0.97
CA ASN A 191 -61.89 44.37 -0.78
C ASN A 191 -62.92 44.08 -1.89
N GLY A 192 -63.05 42.82 -2.30
CA GLY A 192 -64.29 42.27 -2.84
C GLY A 192 -64.75 42.68 -4.25
N SER A 193 -64.03 43.52 -5.00
CA SER A 193 -64.47 43.93 -6.36
C SER A 193 -63.77 43.15 -7.47
N HIS A 194 -63.97 41.84 -7.52
CA HIS A 194 -63.55 41.05 -8.68
C HIS A 194 -64.75 40.56 -9.47
N GLN A 195 -65.23 41.50 -10.29
CA GLN A 195 -66.21 41.34 -11.36
C GLN A 195 -66.14 39.94 -11.99
N HIS A 196 -67.20 39.18 -11.75
CA HIS A 196 -67.58 38.01 -12.51
C HIS A 196 -67.84 38.47 -13.95
N ASN A 197 -66.85 38.29 -14.83
CA ASN A 197 -66.88 38.33 -16.31
C ASN A 197 -65.51 38.77 -16.85
N ARG A 198 -64.44 38.05 -16.48
CA ARG A 198 -63.12 38.27 -17.08
C ARG A 198 -62.96 37.38 -18.31
N HIS A 199 -62.62 37.99 -19.43
CA HIS A 199 -62.36 37.30 -20.69
C HIS A 199 -61.21 36.29 -20.54
N PRO A 200 -61.29 35.08 -21.14
CA PRO A 200 -60.26 34.04 -20.98
C PRO A 200 -58.89 34.43 -21.55
N PHE A 201 -58.85 35.36 -22.50
CA PHE A 201 -57.61 35.86 -23.10
C PHE A 201 -57.22 37.24 -22.57
N LEU A 202 -56.82 37.31 -21.30
CA LEU A 202 -56.29 38.53 -20.69
C LEU A 202 -54.78 38.40 -20.47
N SER A 203 -54.04 39.35 -21.04
CA SER A 203 -52.61 39.50 -20.76
C SER A 203 -52.38 39.73 -19.27
N LYS A 204 -51.31 39.15 -18.73
CA LYS A 204 -50.95 39.33 -17.32
C LYS A 204 -50.75 40.82 -17.01
N SER A 205 -51.37 41.31 -15.95
CA SER A 205 -51.18 42.71 -15.54
C SER A 205 -49.76 42.94 -15.04
N GLY A 206 -49.12 44.00 -15.55
CA GLY A 206 -47.83 44.51 -15.06
C GLY A 206 -47.95 45.31 -13.75
N TYR A 207 -49.16 45.37 -13.19
CA TYR A 207 -49.48 46.18 -12.02
C TYR A 207 -48.63 45.78 -10.81
N LYS A 208 -48.05 46.80 -10.19
CA LYS A 208 -47.21 46.73 -8.99
C LYS A 208 -47.72 47.79 -8.02
N PRO A 209 -48.45 47.41 -6.96
CA PRO A 209 -48.86 48.35 -5.94
C PRO A 209 -47.62 48.95 -5.27
N ASN A 210 -47.62 50.27 -5.07
CA ASN A 210 -46.51 50.96 -4.43
C ASN A 210 -46.40 50.63 -2.94
N TRP A 211 -47.54 50.33 -2.30
CA TRP A 211 -47.64 50.12 -0.86
C TRP A 211 -48.89 49.29 -0.52
N ALA A 212 -48.81 48.46 0.51
CA ALA A 212 -49.95 47.74 1.09
C ALA A 212 -50.29 48.25 2.50
N ASN A 213 -49.83 47.56 3.54
CA ASN A 213 -50.02 47.90 4.95
C ASN A 213 -48.67 47.76 5.66
N ASN A 214 -48.41 48.58 6.68
CA ASN A 214 -47.22 48.54 7.53
C ASN A 214 -46.84 47.11 7.97
N ALA A 215 -47.80 46.26 8.35
CA ALA A 215 -47.49 44.88 8.75
C ALA A 215 -46.86 44.06 7.60
N ILE A 216 -47.43 44.17 6.39
CA ILE A 216 -46.94 43.47 5.20
C ILE A 216 -45.60 44.05 4.77
N GLU A 217 -45.46 45.38 4.72
CA GLU A 217 -44.22 46.01 4.29
C GLU A 217 -43.07 45.73 5.27
N ASN A 218 -43.33 45.74 6.58
CA ASN A 218 -42.34 45.36 7.59
C ASN A 218 -41.87 43.91 7.42
N TYR A 219 -42.80 42.98 7.19
CA TYR A 219 -42.48 41.58 6.92
C TYR A 219 -41.67 41.41 5.63
N LEU A 220 -42.07 42.07 4.55
CA LEU A 220 -41.35 42.02 3.28
C LEU A 220 -39.95 42.63 3.39
N PHE A 221 -39.82 43.72 4.13
CA PHE A 221 -38.54 44.37 4.36
C PHE A 221 -37.58 43.49 5.18
N SER A 222 -38.04 42.95 6.31
CA SER A 222 -37.21 42.07 7.15
C SER A 222 -36.78 40.80 6.39
N THR A 223 -37.74 40.15 5.72
CA THR A 223 -37.48 38.93 4.93
C THR A 223 -36.48 39.21 3.81
N ARG A 224 -36.59 40.37 3.14
CA ARG A 224 -35.63 40.76 2.11
C ARG A 224 -34.21 40.86 2.66
N ILE A 225 -34.03 41.53 3.80
CA ILE A 225 -32.72 41.67 4.46
C ILE A 225 -32.16 40.29 4.82
N GLU A 226 -33.00 39.39 5.34
CA GLU A 226 -32.59 38.01 5.65
C GLU A 226 -32.14 37.26 4.38
N LEU A 227 -32.92 37.31 3.31
CA LEU A 227 -32.59 36.68 2.03
C LEU A 227 -31.30 37.24 1.41
N GLU A 228 -31.07 38.55 1.53
CA GLU A 228 -29.84 39.20 1.07
C GLU A 228 -28.60 38.74 1.87
N LYS A 229 -28.77 38.37 3.13
CA LYS A 229 -27.70 37.83 3.99
C LYS A 229 -27.38 36.35 3.72
N ILE A 230 -28.26 35.60 3.06
CA ILE A 230 -28.04 34.18 2.78
C ILE A 230 -26.79 33.99 1.92
N GLN A 231 -25.86 33.18 2.43
CA GLN A 231 -24.69 32.74 1.68
C GLN A 231 -25.04 31.52 0.84
N ILE A 232 -24.93 31.67 -0.49
CA ILE A 232 -25.18 30.57 -1.43
C ILE A 232 -23.95 29.67 -1.45
N LYS A 233 -24.09 28.48 -0.88
CA LYS A 233 -23.04 27.46 -0.91
C LYS A 233 -23.00 26.79 -2.28
N SER A 234 -21.79 26.51 -2.77
CA SER A 234 -21.62 25.66 -3.94
C SER A 234 -22.14 24.25 -3.62
N PHE A 235 -22.92 23.68 -4.52
CA PHE A 235 -23.35 22.28 -4.43
C PHE A 235 -22.51 21.43 -5.39
N LYS A 236 -22.36 20.15 -5.04
CA LYS A 236 -21.73 19.18 -5.92
C LYS A 236 -22.71 18.81 -7.03
N ASP A 237 -22.26 18.88 -8.29
CA ASP A 237 -23.06 18.44 -9.43
C ASP A 237 -23.58 17.01 -9.21
N SER A 238 -24.87 16.81 -9.47
CA SER A 238 -25.51 15.48 -9.40
C SER A 238 -25.00 14.52 -10.48
N LEU A 239 -24.32 15.05 -11.51
CA LEU A 239 -23.76 14.29 -12.61
C LEU A 239 -22.21 14.31 -12.61
N PRO A 240 -21.57 13.12 -12.68
CA PRO A 240 -20.12 13.05 -12.82
C PRO A 240 -19.66 13.68 -14.14
N LYS A 241 -18.41 14.17 -14.17
CA LYS A 241 -17.81 14.88 -15.31
C LYS A 241 -17.98 14.15 -16.65
N ASN A 242 -17.82 12.83 -16.67
CA ASN A 242 -17.95 12.02 -17.88
C ASN A 242 -19.37 12.06 -18.46
N LYS A 243 -20.40 12.07 -17.60
CA LYS A 243 -21.79 12.19 -18.03
C LYS A 243 -22.14 13.60 -18.49
N ARG A 244 -21.54 14.62 -17.88
CA ARG A 244 -21.69 16.01 -18.34
C ARG A 244 -21.07 16.23 -19.72
N LYS A 245 -19.88 15.67 -19.95
CA LYS A 245 -19.25 15.65 -21.28
C LYS A 245 -20.12 14.92 -22.31
N ALA A 246 -20.72 13.78 -21.94
CA ALA A 246 -21.65 13.05 -22.81
C ALA A 246 -22.89 13.88 -23.15
N LEU A 247 -23.49 14.59 -22.19
CA LEU A 247 -24.59 15.53 -22.47
C LEU A 247 -24.18 16.65 -23.42
N GLN A 248 -22.99 17.20 -23.23
CA GLN A 248 -22.48 18.27 -24.10
C GLN A 248 -22.22 17.75 -25.52
N SER A 249 -21.63 16.57 -25.65
CA SER A 249 -21.44 15.86 -26.93
C SER A 249 -22.77 15.66 -27.66
N LEU A 250 -23.77 15.10 -26.98
CA LEU A 250 -25.11 14.89 -27.52
C LEU A 250 -25.81 16.20 -27.92
N ARG A 251 -25.62 17.27 -27.15
CA ARG A 251 -26.22 18.58 -27.42
C ARG A 251 -25.57 19.31 -28.59
N SER A 252 -24.25 19.15 -28.76
CA SER A 252 -23.48 19.79 -29.82
C SER A 252 -23.57 19.05 -31.16
N ASN A 253 -24.19 17.87 -31.20
CA ASN A 253 -24.35 17.10 -32.43
C ASN A 253 -25.68 17.44 -33.12
N ASP A 254 -25.61 18.27 -34.16
CA ASP A 254 -26.77 18.70 -34.96
C ASP A 254 -27.41 17.58 -35.80
N HIS A 255 -26.75 16.42 -35.92
CA HIS A 255 -27.29 15.24 -36.59
C HIS A 255 -28.21 14.41 -35.71
N ILE A 256 -28.24 14.70 -34.41
CA ILE A 256 -28.97 13.97 -33.39
C ILE A 256 -30.11 14.83 -32.84
N ILE A 257 -31.34 14.35 -32.98
CA ILE A 257 -32.51 14.96 -32.32
C ILE A 257 -33.01 13.99 -31.26
N ILE A 258 -32.99 14.43 -30.00
CA ILE A 258 -33.47 13.67 -28.85
C ILE A 258 -34.92 14.07 -28.58
N LYS A 259 -35.84 13.11 -28.68
CA LYS A 259 -37.25 13.31 -28.33
C LYS A 259 -37.68 12.37 -27.21
N LYS A 260 -38.66 12.78 -26.41
CA LYS A 260 -39.37 11.87 -25.51
C LYS A 260 -40.15 10.86 -26.34
N ALA A 261 -40.25 9.62 -25.87
CA ALA A 261 -41.11 8.64 -26.50
C ALA A 261 -42.58 8.87 -26.10
N ASP A 262 -43.49 8.77 -27.08
CA ASP A 262 -44.93 8.93 -26.84
C ASP A 262 -45.53 7.75 -26.08
N LYS A 263 -44.97 6.55 -26.25
CA LYS A 263 -45.54 5.30 -25.71
C LYS A 263 -45.19 5.03 -24.25
N THR A 264 -44.03 5.49 -23.75
CA THR A 264 -43.67 5.33 -22.34
C THR A 264 -42.85 6.53 -21.83
N PRO A 265 -43.10 7.04 -20.62
CA PRO A 265 -42.43 8.24 -20.09
C PRO A 265 -40.93 8.06 -19.82
N GLN A 266 -40.42 6.82 -19.89
CA GLN A 266 -39.02 6.48 -19.57
C GLN A 266 -38.17 6.23 -20.81
N GLN A 267 -38.77 6.12 -22.00
CA GLN A 267 -38.08 5.80 -23.24
C GLN A 267 -37.75 7.09 -24.01
N LEU A 268 -36.57 7.12 -24.64
CA LEU A 268 -36.14 8.23 -25.48
C LEU A 268 -35.85 7.73 -26.90
N PHE A 269 -36.24 8.55 -27.88
CA PHE A 269 -35.94 8.32 -29.28
C PHE A 269 -34.81 9.24 -29.74
N LEU A 270 -33.86 8.67 -30.46
CA LEU A 270 -32.80 9.39 -31.13
C LEU A 270 -33.01 9.34 -32.65
N ILE A 271 -33.31 10.49 -33.25
CA ILE A 271 -33.67 10.59 -34.68
C ILE A 271 -32.59 11.37 -35.44
N LYS A 272 -32.32 10.95 -36.68
CA LYS A 272 -31.39 11.63 -37.60
C LYS A 272 -32.06 12.90 -38.14
N SER A 273 -31.40 14.07 -38.02
CA SER A 273 -32.01 15.37 -38.36
C SER A 273 -32.44 15.55 -39.83
N TYR A 274 -31.87 14.77 -40.74
CA TYR A 274 -32.17 14.77 -42.18
C TYR A 274 -33.63 14.43 -42.52
N ILE A 275 -34.32 13.66 -41.67
CA ILE A 275 -35.70 13.22 -41.93
C ILE A 275 -36.71 14.36 -41.65
N LEU A 276 -36.42 15.22 -40.67
CA LEU A 276 -37.35 16.29 -40.29
C LEU A 276 -37.26 17.52 -41.19
N LYS A 277 -36.13 17.76 -41.87
CA LYS A 277 -36.03 18.83 -42.88
C LYS A 277 -36.94 18.57 -44.08
N TRP A 278 -37.13 17.31 -44.48
CA TRP A 278 -38.01 16.91 -45.58
C TRP A 278 -39.50 16.98 -45.25
N GLN A 279 -39.90 16.99 -43.97
CA GLN A 279 -41.31 17.06 -43.57
C GLN A 279 -41.81 18.48 -43.23
N MET A 280 -40.93 19.49 -43.23
CA MET A 280 -41.33 20.89 -43.02
C MET A 280 -41.17 21.77 -44.28
N THR A 281 -40.86 21.16 -45.43
CA THR A 281 -40.67 21.87 -46.70
C THR A 281 -41.62 21.42 -47.81
N ASN A 282 -42.64 20.62 -47.47
CA ASN A 282 -43.76 20.29 -48.37
C ASN A 282 -45.08 20.72 -47.73
#